data_AF-A0A321LFT7-F1
#
_entry.id   AF-A0A321LFT7-F1
#
_cell.length_a   1.000
_cell.length_b   1.000
_cell.length_c   1.000
_cell.angle_alpha   90.00
_cell.angle_beta   90.00
_cell.angle_gamma   90.00
#
_symmetry.space_group_name_H-M   'P 1'
#
loop_
_entity.id
_entity.type
_entity.pdbx_description
1 polymer ?
#
loop_
_entity_poly.entity_id
_entity_poly.type
_entity_poly.pdbx_seq_one_letter_code
_entity_poly.pdbx_strand_id
1 'polypeptide(L)'
;MALPEAQGRPTAYSQATNNQPYNMAATYNNAGMPLTETYPSGRVVASSYDDAGRLSTTKATRERNSGGTLVDVNKTYASSFSYTAHGGVASVQLGNGLFEHTDFNNRLQPKQIGLVTTPTGATANSVLGLDYSFGTTNNNGNVLSQTITVPNGSGGTVLMAQSYSYDQVNRLSGATETVGGSSQWSQTYSYDVFGNRWVSSSTGYQLSLLTPVASNHINSLNNRSQMGSSHYDPAGNLDIDATGSTFTYDGENRQVPATIINGQPATYSYDGDGHRVMKTVGSGSSAVTTVFVYDAMGKLIAEYRSDSAQPPNGGGTSYLTTDHLGSTRVVTKQDKSVQARYDYLPFGEELGAGTGSRTSAMKYSGSDGTRQKFTSKERDAESGLDYFLARYYSSAQGRFTSPDEFAGGPDELFDFSGAASSNPTFYADLTDPQSLNKYQYCYNNPLLYIDPDGHQGVRK
;
A
#
# COMPACT_ATOMS: atom_id res chain seq x y z
N MET A 1 22.31 19.75 3.72
CA MET A 1 22.29 20.73 4.83
C MET A 1 21.09 21.64 4.58
N ALA A 2 20.03 21.49 5.37
CA ALA A 2 18.82 22.29 5.23
C ALA A 2 18.97 23.64 5.93
N LEU A 3 18.41 24.71 5.36
CA LEU A 3 18.26 25.97 6.07
C LEU A 3 16.91 25.94 6.81
N PRO A 4 16.90 25.98 8.15
CA PRO A 4 15.65 25.94 8.89
C PRO A 4 14.99 27.32 8.98
N GLU A 5 13.66 27.34 9.03
CA GLU A 5 12.90 28.52 9.50
C GLU A 5 13.07 28.72 11.03
N ALA A 6 12.47 29.79 11.57
CA ALA A 6 12.54 30.11 13.00
C ALA A 6 12.02 28.99 13.95
N GLN A 7 11.29 28.01 13.42
CA GLN A 7 10.79 26.83 14.13
C GLN A 7 11.57 25.54 13.81
N GLY A 8 12.73 25.63 13.16
CA GLY A 8 13.61 24.48 12.90
C GLY A 8 13.24 23.65 11.66
N ARG A 9 12.19 23.99 10.92
CA ARG A 9 11.72 23.19 9.77
C ARG A 9 12.50 23.49 8.49
N PRO A 10 12.84 22.48 7.69
CA PRO A 10 13.64 22.65 6.49
C PRO A 10 12.85 23.40 5.40
N THR A 11 13.33 24.57 4.99
CA THR A 11 12.71 25.33 3.88
C THR A 11 13.36 25.03 2.52
N ALA A 12 14.56 24.44 2.54
CA ALA A 12 15.25 23.92 1.37
C ALA A 12 16.02 22.67 1.77
N TYR A 13 15.98 21.64 0.93
CA TYR A 13 16.63 20.35 1.16
C TYR A 13 16.98 19.69 -0.18
N SER A 14 17.87 18.72 -0.15
CA SER A 14 18.34 18.03 -1.35
C SER A 14 18.64 16.59 -1.02
N GLN A 15 18.10 15.68 -1.82
CA GLN A 15 18.51 14.27 -1.83
C GLN A 15 19.58 14.09 -2.91
N ALA A 16 20.66 13.38 -2.62
CA ALA A 16 21.64 13.00 -3.62
C ALA A 16 21.58 11.50 -3.87
N THR A 17 21.31 11.09 -5.10
CA THR A 17 21.31 9.67 -5.50
C THR A 17 22.15 9.53 -6.76
N ASN A 18 23.13 8.61 -6.75
CA ASN A 18 24.07 8.40 -7.84
C ASN A 18 24.77 9.70 -8.32
N ASN A 19 25.25 10.52 -7.37
CA ASN A 19 25.88 11.82 -7.61
C ASN A 19 24.99 12.88 -8.31
N GLN A 20 23.68 12.64 -8.40
CA GLN A 20 22.71 13.62 -8.92
C GLN A 20 21.94 14.25 -7.75
N PRO A 21 21.99 15.59 -7.59
CA PRO A 21 21.22 16.28 -6.57
C PRO A 21 19.77 16.54 -7.03
N TYR A 22 18.82 16.26 -6.14
CA TYR A 22 17.40 16.50 -6.31
C TYR A 22 16.98 17.58 -5.31
N ASN A 23 17.01 18.83 -5.76
CA ASN A 23 16.75 19.99 -4.90
C ASN A 23 15.25 20.22 -4.73
N MET A 24 14.86 20.48 -3.49
CA MET A 24 13.47 20.66 -3.09
C MET A 24 13.37 21.80 -2.10
N ALA A 25 12.17 22.36 -1.95
CA ALA A 25 11.92 23.45 -1.03
C ALA A 25 10.49 23.42 -0.52
N ALA A 26 10.27 23.89 0.69
CA ALA A 26 8.94 23.99 1.28
C ALA A 26 8.75 25.34 1.98
N THR A 27 7.50 25.77 2.07
CA THR A 27 7.10 26.90 2.92
C THR A 27 5.98 26.45 3.84
N TYR A 28 5.88 27.09 5.00
CA TYR A 28 4.93 26.72 6.05
C TYR A 28 4.14 27.93 6.52
N ASN A 29 2.95 27.71 7.05
CA ASN A 29 2.25 28.75 7.81
C ASN A 29 2.76 28.80 9.27
N ASN A 30 2.27 29.76 10.05
CA ASN A 30 2.69 29.93 11.45
C ASN A 30 2.37 28.72 12.35
N ALA A 31 1.43 27.87 11.94
CA ALA A 31 1.08 26.62 12.63
C ALA A 31 1.95 25.43 12.16
N GLY A 32 2.85 25.65 11.19
CA GLY A 32 3.75 24.64 10.67
C GLY A 32 3.20 23.72 9.61
N MET A 33 2.04 24.04 9.06
CA MET A 33 1.45 23.25 7.99
C MET A 33 2.06 23.70 6.65
N PRO A 34 2.42 22.75 5.76
CA PRO A 34 3.07 23.08 4.49
C PRO A 34 2.12 23.84 3.55
N LEU A 35 2.53 25.04 3.14
CA LEU A 35 1.81 25.88 2.18
C LEU A 35 2.21 25.59 0.75
N THR A 36 3.51 25.40 0.50
CA THR A 36 4.04 25.03 -0.81
C THR A 36 5.12 23.98 -0.68
N GLU A 37 5.21 23.11 -1.67
CA GLU A 37 6.29 22.15 -1.86
C GLU A 37 6.80 22.23 -3.31
N THR A 38 8.08 22.51 -3.47
CA THR A 38 8.79 22.61 -4.76
C THR A 38 9.56 21.32 -4.98
N TYR A 39 9.21 20.61 -6.05
CA TYR A 39 9.77 19.30 -6.39
C TYR A 39 11.04 19.47 -7.23
N PRO A 40 11.89 18.43 -7.40
CA PRO A 40 13.14 18.57 -8.16
C PRO A 40 12.95 18.94 -9.64
N SER A 41 11.77 18.67 -10.19
CA SER A 41 11.41 19.11 -11.54
C SER A 41 11.19 20.63 -11.67
N GLY A 42 11.09 21.34 -10.55
CA GLY A 42 10.65 22.74 -10.43
C GLY A 42 9.13 22.92 -10.35
N ARG A 43 8.35 21.82 -10.40
CA ARG A 43 6.92 21.84 -10.12
C ARG A 43 6.67 22.30 -8.69
N VAL A 44 5.66 23.16 -8.50
CA VAL A 44 5.26 23.64 -7.18
C VAL A 44 3.84 23.20 -6.90
N VAL A 45 3.65 22.46 -5.81
CA VAL A 45 2.35 22.09 -5.27
C VAL A 45 2.04 23.00 -4.09
N ALA A 46 0.82 23.52 -4.03
CA ALA A 46 0.36 24.38 -2.95
C ALA A 46 -0.87 23.77 -2.27
N SER A 47 -0.91 23.87 -0.96
CA SER A 47 -2.00 23.43 -0.10
C SER A 47 -2.58 24.61 0.66
N SER A 48 -3.90 24.60 0.86
CA SER A 48 -4.59 25.55 1.75
C SER A 48 -5.37 24.80 2.82
N TYR A 49 -5.67 25.48 3.91
CA TYR A 49 -6.33 24.91 5.07
C TYR A 49 -7.58 25.72 5.43
N ASP A 50 -8.56 25.09 6.05
CA ASP A 50 -9.70 25.78 6.66
C ASP A 50 -9.32 26.40 8.01
N ASP A 51 -10.27 27.11 8.64
CA ASP A 51 -10.06 27.78 9.93
C ASP A 51 -9.77 26.80 11.08
N ALA A 52 -10.05 25.50 10.89
CA ALA A 52 -9.74 24.43 11.83
C ALA A 52 -8.40 23.73 11.52
N GLY A 53 -7.63 24.22 10.54
CA GLY A 53 -6.35 23.67 10.14
C GLY A 53 -6.42 22.37 9.32
N ARG A 54 -7.58 22.07 8.73
CA ARG A 54 -7.76 20.88 7.88
C ARG A 54 -7.58 21.24 6.41
N LEU A 55 -7.09 20.31 5.60
CA LEU A 55 -6.81 20.54 4.19
C LEU A 55 -8.09 20.96 3.42
N SER A 56 -8.05 22.09 2.72
CA SER A 56 -9.20 22.62 1.99
C SER A 56 -9.01 22.59 0.47
N THR A 57 -7.76 22.69 0.01
CA THR A 57 -7.40 22.55 -1.40
C THR A 57 -5.96 22.08 -1.56
N THR A 58 -5.70 21.38 -2.66
CA THR A 58 -4.35 21.10 -3.16
C THR A 58 -4.32 21.38 -4.66
N LYS A 59 -3.32 22.11 -5.13
CA LYS A 59 -3.17 22.50 -6.54
C LYS A 59 -1.71 22.59 -6.96
N ALA A 60 -1.43 22.47 -8.25
CA ALA A 60 -0.16 22.96 -8.77
C ALA A 60 -0.25 24.47 -9.04
N THR A 61 0.79 25.20 -8.65
CA THR A 61 0.99 26.61 -8.98
C THR A 61 2.04 26.81 -10.07
N ARG A 62 2.93 25.82 -10.27
CA ARG A 62 3.89 25.78 -11.38
C ARG A 62 4.07 24.36 -11.90
N GLU A 63 4.09 24.18 -13.21
CA GLU A 63 4.37 22.89 -13.87
C GLU A 63 5.15 23.08 -15.17
N ARG A 64 5.73 21.99 -15.69
CA ARG A 64 6.29 22.01 -17.05
C ARG A 64 5.18 21.83 -18.07
N ASN A 65 5.13 22.71 -19.06
CA ASN A 65 4.27 22.52 -20.23
C ASN A 65 4.78 21.37 -21.11
N SER A 66 4.05 21.05 -22.18
CA SER A 66 4.45 20.02 -23.15
C SER A 66 5.81 20.28 -23.81
N GLY A 67 6.26 21.54 -23.86
CA GLY A 67 7.59 21.94 -24.33
C GLY A 67 8.69 21.88 -23.27
N GLY A 68 8.39 21.41 -22.05
CA GLY A 68 9.34 21.27 -20.95
C GLY A 68 9.65 22.56 -20.18
N THR A 69 9.07 23.70 -20.55
CA THR A 69 9.26 24.99 -19.88
C THR A 69 8.40 25.06 -18.62
N LEU A 70 9.00 25.49 -17.50
CA LEU A 70 8.25 25.77 -16.28
C LEU A 70 7.39 27.02 -16.46
N VAL A 71 6.09 26.86 -16.27
CA VAL A 71 5.08 27.91 -16.38
C VAL A 71 4.23 27.93 -15.13
N ASP A 72 3.69 29.11 -14.80
CA ASP A 72 2.72 29.24 -13.72
C ASP A 72 1.37 28.67 -14.19
N VAL A 73 0.72 27.92 -13.31
CA VAL A 73 -0.57 27.25 -13.58
C VAL A 73 -1.48 27.39 -12.37
N ASN A 74 -2.77 27.11 -12.56
CA ASN A 74 -3.73 26.99 -11.47
C ASN A 74 -4.52 25.69 -11.63
N LYS A 75 -3.81 24.56 -11.49
CA LYS A 75 -4.35 23.23 -11.73
C LYS A 75 -4.71 22.57 -10.40
N THR A 76 -6.00 22.51 -10.09
CA THR A 76 -6.51 21.88 -8.87
C THR A 76 -6.36 20.36 -8.92
N TYR A 77 -5.87 19.77 -7.83
CA TYR A 77 -5.82 18.32 -7.61
C TYR A 77 -6.93 17.83 -6.70
N ALA A 78 -7.24 18.60 -5.67
CA ALA A 78 -8.31 18.32 -4.74
C ALA A 78 -8.87 19.64 -4.20
N SER A 79 -10.19 19.70 -4.01
CA SER A 79 -10.90 20.86 -3.51
C SER A 79 -12.24 20.46 -2.90
N SER A 80 -12.97 21.43 -2.35
CA SER A 80 -14.33 21.21 -1.84
C SER A 80 -14.38 20.09 -0.78
N PHE A 81 -13.38 20.05 0.10
CA PHE A 81 -13.35 19.10 1.20
C PHE A 81 -14.52 19.36 2.13
N SER A 82 -15.22 18.30 2.50
CA SER A 82 -16.14 18.29 3.63
C SER A 82 -15.66 17.27 4.66
N TYR A 83 -15.83 17.63 5.92
CA TYR A 83 -15.37 16.86 7.05
C TYR A 83 -16.53 16.49 7.95
N THR A 84 -16.50 15.27 8.45
CA THR A 84 -17.36 14.84 9.54
C THR A 84 -16.93 15.50 10.86
N ALA A 85 -17.81 15.44 11.88
CA ALA A 85 -17.53 16.02 13.19
C ALA A 85 -16.30 15.44 13.90
N HIS A 86 -15.94 14.17 13.61
CA HIS A 86 -14.76 13.52 14.17
C HIS A 86 -13.48 13.76 13.35
N GLY A 87 -13.54 14.60 12.31
CA GLY A 87 -12.38 14.98 11.49
C GLY A 87 -12.12 14.08 10.28
N GLY A 88 -12.85 12.97 10.11
CA GLY A 88 -12.77 12.15 8.90
C GLY A 88 -13.29 12.90 7.67
N VAL A 89 -12.63 12.73 6.52
CA VAL A 89 -13.07 13.32 5.25
C VAL A 89 -14.38 12.66 4.81
N ALA A 90 -15.45 13.45 4.70
CA ALA A 90 -16.75 12.99 4.24
C ALA A 90 -16.84 13.04 2.71
N SER A 91 -16.29 14.08 2.09
CA SER A 91 -16.20 14.20 0.63
C SER A 91 -15.03 15.07 0.21
N VAL A 92 -14.47 14.81 -0.97
CA VAL A 92 -13.49 15.66 -1.65
C VAL A 92 -13.75 15.65 -3.15
N GLN A 93 -13.71 16.81 -3.80
CA GLN A 93 -13.74 16.91 -5.26
C GLN A 93 -12.33 16.81 -5.82
N LEU A 94 -12.08 15.78 -6.61
CA LEU A 94 -10.82 15.58 -7.32
C LEU A 94 -10.70 16.57 -8.48
N GLY A 95 -9.48 16.82 -8.92
CA GLY A 95 -9.17 17.74 -10.03
C GLY A 95 -9.72 17.30 -11.38
N ASN A 96 -10.09 16.03 -11.55
CA ASN A 96 -10.85 15.55 -12.72
C ASN A 96 -12.35 15.82 -12.60
N GLY A 97 -12.85 16.29 -11.46
CA GLY A 97 -14.24 16.64 -11.20
C GLY A 97 -15.11 15.51 -10.65
N LEU A 98 -14.55 14.31 -10.40
CA LEU A 98 -15.21 13.28 -9.61
C LEU A 98 -15.11 13.61 -8.11
N PHE A 99 -15.98 13.02 -7.31
CA PHE A 99 -15.96 13.14 -5.86
C PHE A 99 -15.60 11.79 -5.25
N GLU A 100 -14.64 11.80 -4.34
CA GLU A 100 -14.48 10.71 -3.37
C GLU A 100 -15.32 11.03 -2.15
N HIS A 101 -16.04 10.02 -1.67
CA HIS A 101 -16.99 10.15 -0.58
C HIS A 101 -16.78 9.02 0.42
N THR A 102 -16.91 9.32 1.71
CA THR A 102 -16.96 8.33 2.80
C THR A 102 -18.10 8.63 3.75
N ASP A 103 -19.00 7.66 3.92
CA ASP A 103 -19.99 7.66 4.98
C ASP A 103 -19.52 6.84 6.17
N PHE A 104 -19.79 7.35 7.36
CA PHE A 104 -19.48 6.68 8.62
C PHE A 104 -20.76 6.21 9.32
N ASN A 105 -20.67 5.11 10.06
CA ASN A 105 -21.72 4.72 11.00
C ASN A 105 -21.57 5.46 12.35
N ASN A 106 -22.49 5.24 13.29
CA ASN A 106 -22.45 5.87 14.61
C ASN A 106 -21.26 5.45 15.49
N ARG A 107 -20.47 4.46 15.07
CA ARG A 107 -19.20 4.03 15.69
C ARG A 107 -17.98 4.60 14.97
N LEU A 108 -18.17 5.55 14.06
CA LEU A 108 -17.13 6.19 13.25
C LEU A 108 -16.39 5.22 12.32
N GLN A 109 -17.00 4.08 11.99
CA GLN A 109 -16.45 3.14 11.02
C GLN A 109 -16.94 3.51 9.61
N PRO A 110 -16.08 3.47 8.58
CA PRO A 110 -16.47 3.73 7.21
C PRO A 110 -17.43 2.63 6.74
N LYS A 111 -18.71 2.98 6.57
CA LYS A 111 -19.75 2.07 6.08
C LYS A 111 -19.93 2.13 4.58
N GLN A 112 -19.50 3.22 3.93
CA GLN A 112 -19.51 3.34 2.48
C GLN A 112 -18.36 4.21 2.01
N ILE A 113 -17.65 3.77 0.96
CA ILE A 113 -16.69 4.58 0.21
C ILE A 113 -17.13 4.59 -1.26
N GLY A 114 -17.08 5.74 -1.92
CA GLY A 114 -17.51 5.87 -3.31
C GLY A 114 -16.68 6.86 -4.13
N LEU A 115 -16.54 6.54 -5.42
CA LEU A 115 -16.09 7.48 -6.45
C LEU A 115 -17.29 7.80 -7.35
N VAL A 116 -17.76 9.04 -7.29
CA VAL A 116 -19.09 9.48 -7.77
C VAL A 116 -18.99 10.78 -8.57
N THR A 117 -20.03 11.11 -9.33
CA THR A 117 -20.11 12.36 -10.11
C THR A 117 -20.74 13.53 -9.34
N THR A 118 -21.43 13.22 -8.23
CA THR A 118 -22.03 14.17 -7.29
C THR A 118 -21.53 13.85 -5.88
N PRO A 119 -21.48 14.80 -4.94
CA PRO A 119 -20.99 14.58 -3.57
C PRO A 119 -21.96 13.80 -2.68
N THR A 120 -22.81 12.97 -3.28
CA THR A 120 -23.79 12.11 -2.61
C THR A 120 -23.25 10.69 -2.60
N GLY A 121 -23.61 9.89 -1.59
CA GLY A 121 -23.15 8.51 -1.43
C GLY A 121 -23.24 7.65 -2.69
N ALA A 122 -22.50 6.54 -2.69
CA ALA A 122 -22.39 5.66 -3.85
C ALA A 122 -23.76 5.12 -4.30
N THR A 123 -23.96 5.08 -5.61
CA THR A 123 -25.17 4.60 -6.26
C THR A 123 -24.79 3.57 -7.33
N ALA A 124 -25.79 2.97 -7.99
CA ALA A 124 -25.55 2.06 -9.11
C ALA A 124 -24.77 2.71 -10.28
N ASN A 125 -24.76 4.04 -10.38
CA ASN A 125 -24.08 4.80 -11.43
C ASN A 125 -22.68 5.29 -11.01
N SER A 126 -22.19 4.93 -9.82
CA SER A 126 -20.86 5.29 -9.35
C SER A 126 -19.76 4.68 -10.21
N VAL A 127 -18.61 5.37 -10.28
CA VAL A 127 -17.40 4.77 -10.84
C VAL A 127 -16.92 3.64 -9.92
N LEU A 128 -17.05 3.79 -8.62
CA LEU A 128 -16.81 2.76 -7.60
C LEU A 128 -17.76 2.97 -6.43
N GLY A 129 -18.32 1.89 -5.89
CA GLY A 129 -18.99 1.87 -4.59
C GLY A 129 -18.49 0.68 -3.76
N LEU A 130 -18.18 0.93 -2.50
CA LEU A 130 -17.73 -0.05 -1.52
C LEU A 130 -18.61 0.12 -0.26
N ASP A 131 -19.51 -0.82 -0.02
CA ASP A 131 -20.39 -0.80 1.15
C ASP A 131 -19.91 -1.84 2.16
N TYR A 132 -19.74 -1.46 3.43
CA TYR A 132 -19.22 -2.30 4.50
C TYR A 132 -20.26 -2.56 5.59
N SER A 133 -20.27 -3.79 6.11
CA SER A 133 -21.00 -4.16 7.32
C SER A 133 -20.06 -4.71 8.37
N PHE A 134 -20.21 -4.23 9.60
CA PHE A 134 -19.46 -4.66 10.78
C PHE A 134 -20.36 -5.41 11.78
N GLY A 135 -21.59 -5.75 11.36
CA GLY A 135 -22.64 -6.26 12.25
C GLY A 135 -23.26 -5.17 13.15
N THR A 136 -24.30 -5.55 13.89
CA THR A 136 -25.05 -4.66 14.78
C THR A 136 -24.67 -4.90 16.25
N THR A 137 -24.95 -6.09 16.77
CA THR A 137 -24.74 -6.46 18.18
C THR A 137 -23.32 -6.95 18.47
N ASN A 138 -22.72 -7.72 17.57
CA ASN A 138 -21.38 -8.31 17.74
C ASN A 138 -20.28 -7.52 17.01
N ASN A 139 -20.45 -6.20 16.91
CA ASN A 139 -19.49 -5.34 16.23
C ASN A 139 -18.25 -5.09 17.11
N ASN A 140 -17.18 -5.83 16.84
CA ASN A 140 -15.87 -5.68 17.48
C ASN A 140 -14.86 -4.90 16.60
N GLY A 141 -15.30 -4.38 15.44
CA GLY A 141 -14.43 -3.74 14.46
C GLY A 141 -14.22 -4.54 13.18
N ASN A 142 -14.38 -5.87 13.23
CA ASN A 142 -14.17 -6.72 12.05
C ASN A 142 -15.20 -6.43 10.96
N VAL A 143 -14.73 -6.33 9.72
CA VAL A 143 -15.59 -6.26 8.53
C VAL A 143 -16.22 -7.64 8.33
N LEU A 144 -17.55 -7.75 8.45
CA LEU A 144 -18.27 -9.02 8.23
C LEU A 144 -18.65 -9.22 6.77
N SER A 145 -18.89 -8.13 6.04
CA SER A 145 -19.14 -8.20 4.60
C SER A 145 -18.79 -6.88 3.92
N GLN A 146 -18.46 -6.97 2.63
CA GLN A 146 -18.44 -5.82 1.74
C GLN A 146 -19.22 -6.08 0.45
N THR A 147 -19.82 -5.05 -0.14
CA THR A 147 -20.38 -5.10 -1.50
C THR A 147 -19.62 -4.14 -2.38
N ILE A 148 -19.06 -4.66 -3.48
CA ILE A 148 -18.35 -3.88 -4.49
C ILE A 148 -19.29 -3.64 -5.66
N THR A 149 -19.54 -2.37 -5.96
CA THR A 149 -20.43 -1.92 -7.04
C THR A 149 -19.61 -1.19 -8.10
N VAL A 150 -19.59 -1.71 -9.33
CA VAL A 150 -18.86 -1.08 -10.46
C VAL A 150 -19.66 -1.17 -11.77
N PRO A 151 -19.47 -0.22 -12.71
CA PRO A 151 -20.03 -0.33 -14.05
C PRO A 151 -19.50 -1.57 -14.78
N ASN A 152 -20.38 -2.29 -15.47
CA ASN A 152 -20.06 -3.55 -16.14
C ASN A 152 -19.34 -3.40 -17.50
N GLY A 153 -19.15 -2.16 -17.98
CA GLY A 153 -18.54 -1.85 -19.28
C GLY A 153 -19.51 -1.86 -20.47
N SER A 154 -20.79 -2.17 -20.26
CA SER A 154 -21.84 -2.23 -21.30
C SER A 154 -23.10 -1.43 -20.91
N GLY A 155 -22.97 -0.43 -20.04
CA GLY A 155 -24.07 0.45 -19.62
C GLY A 155 -24.92 -0.07 -18.45
N GLY A 156 -24.51 -1.17 -17.80
CA GLY A 156 -25.10 -1.65 -16.55
C GLY A 156 -24.09 -1.68 -15.40
N THR A 157 -24.48 -2.32 -14.30
CA THR A 157 -23.69 -2.38 -13.06
C THR A 157 -23.60 -3.81 -12.58
N VAL A 158 -22.46 -4.18 -12.00
CA VAL A 158 -22.25 -5.45 -11.31
C VAL A 158 -22.07 -5.20 -9.81
N LEU A 159 -22.66 -6.08 -9.00
CA LEU A 159 -22.51 -6.08 -7.55
C LEU A 159 -21.83 -7.40 -7.14
N MET A 160 -20.69 -7.28 -6.46
CA MET A 160 -19.92 -8.41 -5.95
C MET A 160 -19.96 -8.36 -4.42
N ALA A 161 -20.71 -9.28 -3.81
CA ALA A 161 -20.84 -9.36 -2.36
C ALA A 161 -19.79 -10.29 -1.79
N GLN A 162 -18.96 -9.80 -0.87
CA GLN A 162 -17.97 -10.57 -0.16
C GLN A 162 -18.36 -10.69 1.32
N SER A 163 -18.11 -11.86 1.90
CA SER A 163 -18.39 -12.16 3.31
C SER A 163 -17.15 -12.74 3.98
N TYR A 164 -16.98 -12.43 5.27
CA TYR A 164 -15.80 -12.80 6.04
C TYR A 164 -16.19 -13.46 7.35
N SER A 165 -15.44 -14.50 7.72
CA SER A 165 -15.55 -15.17 9.01
C SER A 165 -14.25 -15.04 9.79
N TYR A 166 -14.38 -15.05 11.11
CA TYR A 166 -13.25 -14.92 12.03
C TYR A 166 -13.31 -16.01 13.08
N ASP A 167 -12.14 -16.43 13.57
CA ASP A 167 -12.04 -17.34 14.71
C ASP A 167 -12.23 -16.61 16.06
N GLN A 168 -12.13 -17.35 17.16
CA GLN A 168 -12.38 -16.84 18.51
C GLN A 168 -11.36 -15.78 18.99
N VAL A 169 -10.25 -15.61 18.27
CA VAL A 169 -9.20 -14.61 18.57
C VAL A 169 -9.11 -13.56 17.45
N ASN A 170 -10.18 -13.38 16.67
CA ASN A 170 -10.32 -12.38 15.61
C ASN A 170 -9.35 -12.53 14.43
N ARG A 171 -8.81 -13.73 14.19
CA ARG A 171 -8.07 -14.01 12.94
C ARG A 171 -9.05 -14.37 11.84
N LEU A 172 -8.80 -13.93 10.62
CA LEU A 172 -9.66 -14.22 9.47
C LEU A 172 -9.68 -15.74 9.21
N SER A 173 -10.83 -16.40 9.33
CA SER A 173 -10.97 -17.84 9.09
C SER A 173 -11.52 -18.17 7.70
N GLY A 174 -12.18 -17.22 7.03
CA GLY A 174 -12.68 -17.44 5.69
C GLY A 174 -13.11 -16.17 4.98
N ALA A 175 -13.09 -16.23 3.64
CA ALA A 175 -13.56 -15.19 2.76
C ALA A 175 -14.26 -15.81 1.55
N THR A 176 -15.43 -15.28 1.18
CA THR A 176 -16.22 -15.79 0.05
C THR A 176 -16.83 -14.63 -0.71
N GLU A 177 -16.73 -14.65 -2.05
CA GLU A 177 -17.47 -13.74 -2.93
C GLU A 177 -18.66 -14.47 -3.56
N THR A 178 -19.83 -13.86 -3.51
CA THR A 178 -21.08 -14.34 -4.10
C THR A 178 -21.64 -13.30 -5.06
N VAL A 179 -22.05 -13.76 -6.25
CA VAL A 179 -22.72 -12.94 -7.26
C VAL A 179 -23.97 -13.67 -7.71
N GLY A 180 -25.12 -13.00 -7.67
CA GLY A 180 -26.41 -13.60 -8.07
C GLY A 180 -26.81 -14.83 -7.26
N GLY A 181 -26.35 -14.95 -6.00
CA GLY A 181 -26.60 -16.10 -5.13
C GLY A 181 -25.61 -17.27 -5.30
N SER A 182 -24.68 -17.18 -6.25
CA SER A 182 -23.67 -18.23 -6.51
C SER A 182 -22.28 -17.81 -6.03
N SER A 183 -21.63 -18.67 -5.25
CA SER A 183 -20.23 -18.48 -4.84
C SER A 183 -19.33 -18.44 -6.07
N GLN A 184 -18.60 -17.35 -6.24
CA GLN A 184 -17.66 -17.12 -7.33
C GLN A 184 -16.25 -17.60 -6.98
N TRP A 185 -15.81 -17.26 -5.77
CA TRP A 185 -14.59 -17.78 -5.18
C TRP A 185 -14.73 -17.84 -3.66
N SER A 186 -13.94 -18.71 -3.04
CA SER A 186 -13.83 -18.77 -1.58
C SER A 186 -12.43 -19.22 -1.15
N GLN A 187 -12.01 -18.78 0.03
CA GLN A 187 -10.83 -19.28 0.74
C GLN A 187 -11.15 -19.53 2.20
N THR A 188 -10.61 -20.63 2.74
CA THR A 188 -10.60 -20.94 4.17
C THR A 188 -9.17 -20.88 4.68
N TYR A 189 -8.97 -20.22 5.81
CA TYR A 189 -7.66 -20.03 6.42
C TYR A 189 -7.58 -20.82 7.72
N SER A 190 -6.44 -21.46 7.93
CA SER A 190 -6.12 -22.17 9.16
C SER A 190 -4.81 -21.66 9.73
N TYR A 191 -4.65 -21.85 11.03
CA TYR A 191 -3.54 -21.33 11.80
C TYR A 191 -3.01 -22.39 12.75
N ASP A 192 -1.71 -22.38 12.99
CA ASP A 192 -1.16 -23.09 14.14
C ASP A 192 -1.27 -22.22 15.41
N VAL A 193 -0.73 -22.75 16.50
CA VAL A 193 -0.71 -22.08 17.82
C VAL A 193 0.18 -20.83 17.83
N PHE A 194 1.06 -20.66 16.85
CA PHE A 194 1.95 -19.50 16.69
C PHE A 194 1.41 -18.50 15.66
N GLY A 195 0.21 -18.72 15.11
CA GLY A 195 -0.38 -17.83 14.11
C GLY A 195 0.21 -17.95 12.71
N ASN A 196 0.97 -19.00 12.41
CA ASN A 196 1.38 -19.28 11.04
C ASN A 196 0.14 -19.68 10.22
N ARG A 197 -0.14 -18.94 9.13
CA ARG A 197 -1.31 -19.16 8.28
C ARG A 197 -1.04 -20.15 7.14
N TRP A 198 -2.05 -20.93 6.77
CA TRP A 198 -2.15 -21.56 5.45
C TRP A 198 -3.60 -21.51 4.92
N VAL A 199 -3.75 -21.65 3.61
CA VAL A 199 -5.04 -21.75 2.92
C VAL A 199 -5.45 -23.23 2.86
N SER A 200 -6.39 -23.64 3.71
CA SER A 200 -6.83 -25.03 3.81
C SER A 200 -7.82 -25.44 2.71
N SER A 201 -8.45 -24.46 2.05
CA SER A 201 -9.33 -24.69 0.90
C SER A 201 -9.42 -23.41 0.05
N SER A 202 -9.41 -23.57 -1.26
CA SER A 202 -9.62 -22.48 -2.23
C SER A 202 -10.50 -22.98 -3.39
N THR A 203 -11.53 -22.21 -3.75
CA THR A 203 -12.39 -22.47 -4.91
C THR A 203 -12.48 -21.22 -5.77
N GLY A 204 -12.51 -21.35 -7.10
CA GLY A 204 -12.68 -20.22 -8.02
C GLY A 204 -11.49 -19.26 -8.10
N TYR A 205 -10.41 -19.54 -7.38
CA TYR A 205 -9.15 -18.78 -7.40
C TYR A 205 -7.96 -19.74 -7.42
N GLN A 206 -7.04 -19.53 -8.36
CA GLN A 206 -5.81 -20.32 -8.47
C GLN A 206 -4.76 -19.77 -7.52
N LEU A 207 -4.32 -20.59 -6.57
CA LEU A 207 -3.28 -20.21 -5.62
C LEU A 207 -1.91 -20.13 -6.31
N SER A 208 -1.10 -19.17 -5.86
CA SER A 208 0.31 -19.10 -6.20
C SER A 208 1.06 -20.32 -5.63
N LEU A 209 2.13 -20.76 -6.29
CA LEU A 209 3.05 -21.78 -5.76
C LEU A 209 3.73 -21.36 -4.46
N LEU A 210 3.73 -20.06 -4.16
CA LEU A 210 4.23 -19.50 -2.90
C LEU A 210 3.21 -19.59 -1.76
N THR A 211 1.97 -20.04 -2.00
CA THR A 211 0.93 -20.07 -0.97
C THR A 211 1.05 -21.31 -0.09
N PRO A 212 1.23 -21.19 1.24
CA PRO A 212 1.12 -22.33 2.14
C PRO A 212 -0.31 -22.89 2.13
N VAL A 213 -0.46 -24.20 1.93
CA VAL A 213 -1.77 -24.88 1.87
C VAL A 213 -1.97 -25.95 2.95
N ALA A 214 -0.95 -26.20 3.76
CA ALA A 214 -0.99 -27.17 4.85
C ALA A 214 -0.12 -26.71 6.03
N SER A 215 -0.41 -27.23 7.23
CA SER A 215 0.34 -26.87 8.44
C SER A 215 1.82 -27.21 8.36
N ASN A 216 2.16 -28.33 7.72
CA ASN A 216 3.55 -28.77 7.52
C ASN A 216 4.29 -27.97 6.43
N HIS A 217 3.69 -26.93 5.84
CA HIS A 217 4.41 -26.02 4.93
C HIS A 217 5.19 -24.95 5.69
N ILE A 218 4.88 -24.74 6.98
CA ILE A 218 5.60 -23.84 7.87
C ILE A 218 6.19 -24.67 9.02
N ASN A 219 7.46 -24.42 9.34
CA ASN A 219 8.11 -25.05 10.47
C ASN A 219 7.72 -24.32 11.76
N SER A 220 7.03 -25.02 12.65
CA SER A 220 6.52 -24.45 13.91
C SER A 220 7.61 -24.14 14.95
N LEU A 221 8.84 -24.60 14.77
CA LEU A 221 9.96 -24.30 15.67
C LEU A 221 10.58 -22.92 15.41
N ASN A 222 10.43 -22.40 14.20
CA ASN A 222 11.07 -21.15 13.78
C ASN A 222 10.19 -20.23 12.92
N ASN A 223 8.93 -20.63 12.67
CA ASN A 223 7.93 -19.91 11.85
C ASN A 223 8.32 -19.71 10.38
N ARG A 224 9.31 -20.46 9.87
CA ARG A 224 9.83 -20.32 8.50
C ARG A 224 9.12 -21.24 7.51
N SER A 225 8.97 -20.80 6.26
CA SER A 225 8.51 -21.68 5.18
C SER A 225 9.48 -22.85 4.98
N GLN A 226 8.95 -24.04 4.75
CA GLN A 226 9.71 -25.22 4.34
C GLN A 226 9.16 -25.83 3.05
N MET A 227 8.45 -25.02 2.25
CA MET A 227 7.91 -25.42 0.95
C MET A 227 8.97 -25.39 -0.14
N GLY A 228 8.95 -26.39 -1.03
CA GLY A 228 9.78 -26.36 -2.24
C GLY A 228 11.25 -26.08 -1.92
N SER A 229 11.83 -25.09 -2.61
CA SER A 229 13.22 -24.66 -2.43
C SER A 229 13.42 -23.64 -1.29
N SER A 230 12.41 -23.39 -0.44
CA SER A 230 12.48 -22.33 0.58
C SER A 230 13.72 -22.49 1.46
N HIS A 231 14.50 -21.43 1.54
CA HIS A 231 15.68 -21.32 2.38
C HIS A 231 15.68 -19.97 3.08
N TYR A 232 16.38 -19.92 4.22
CA TYR A 232 16.53 -18.72 5.01
C TYR A 232 17.97 -18.56 5.44
N ASP A 233 18.47 -17.33 5.39
CA ASP A 233 19.79 -17.00 5.90
C ASP A 233 19.87 -17.13 7.44
N PRO A 234 21.06 -16.99 8.06
CA PRO A 234 21.21 -17.07 9.51
C PRO A 234 20.41 -16.00 10.29
N ALA A 235 20.16 -14.82 9.70
CA ALA A 235 19.33 -13.77 10.29
C ALA A 235 17.83 -14.10 10.20
N GLY A 236 17.46 -15.06 9.35
CA GLY A 236 16.09 -15.50 9.14
C GLY A 236 15.38 -14.80 7.99
N ASN A 237 16.10 -14.13 7.09
CA ASN A 237 15.53 -13.58 5.87
C ASN A 237 15.36 -14.68 4.82
N LEU A 238 14.24 -14.68 4.09
CA LEU A 238 14.00 -15.61 2.99
C LEU A 238 14.99 -15.30 1.85
N ASP A 239 16.03 -16.11 1.69
CA ASP A 239 17.07 -15.95 0.67
C ASP A 239 16.82 -16.83 -0.56
N ILE A 240 15.95 -17.84 -0.45
CA ILE A 240 15.42 -18.59 -1.59
C ILE A 240 13.93 -18.84 -1.33
N ASP A 241 13.05 -18.50 -2.27
CA ASP A 241 11.63 -18.83 -2.17
C ASP A 241 11.29 -20.26 -2.63
N ALA A 242 10.04 -20.68 -2.47
CA ALA A 242 9.62 -22.03 -2.85
C ALA A 242 9.76 -22.32 -4.35
N THR A 243 9.83 -21.29 -5.21
CA THR A 243 10.05 -21.42 -6.66
C THR A 243 11.53 -21.48 -7.04
N GLY A 244 12.43 -21.12 -6.12
CA GLY A 244 13.87 -21.04 -6.34
C GLY A 244 14.39 -19.65 -6.71
N SER A 245 13.55 -18.60 -6.62
CA SER A 245 14.04 -17.22 -6.76
C SER A 245 14.90 -16.88 -5.56
N THR A 246 16.01 -16.19 -5.79
CA THR A 246 16.98 -15.87 -4.74
C THR A 246 16.96 -14.42 -4.36
N PHE A 247 17.17 -14.15 -3.08
CA PHE A 247 17.21 -12.82 -2.49
C PHE A 247 18.43 -12.74 -1.59
N THR A 248 19.04 -11.58 -1.51
CA THR A 248 20.13 -11.32 -0.58
C THR A 248 19.87 -10.03 0.17
N TYR A 249 20.48 -9.91 1.33
CA TYR A 249 20.23 -8.84 2.27
C TYR A 249 21.54 -8.17 2.67
N ASP A 250 21.50 -6.86 2.89
CA ASP A 250 22.65 -6.12 3.41
C ASP A 250 22.79 -6.29 4.93
N GLY A 251 23.78 -5.63 5.53
CA GLY A 251 24.04 -5.71 6.97
C GLY A 251 22.92 -5.13 7.84
N GLU A 252 21.96 -4.42 7.25
CA GLU A 252 20.78 -3.84 7.89
C GLU A 252 19.51 -4.64 7.52
N ASN A 253 19.65 -5.90 7.06
CA ASN A 253 18.53 -6.79 6.68
C ASN A 253 17.63 -6.27 5.54
N ARG A 254 18.12 -5.37 4.69
CA ARG A 254 17.36 -4.86 3.54
C ARG A 254 17.70 -5.63 2.28
N GLN A 255 16.69 -5.99 1.49
CA GLN A 255 16.86 -6.78 0.25
C GLN A 255 17.67 -5.99 -0.81
N VAL A 256 18.74 -6.55 -1.37
CA VAL A 256 19.68 -5.81 -2.25
C VAL A 256 19.86 -6.37 -3.67
N PRO A 257 20.27 -7.62 -3.91
CA PRO A 257 19.80 -8.26 -5.15
C PRO A 257 18.67 -9.27 -4.94
N ALA A 258 17.74 -9.27 -5.90
CA ALA A 258 16.75 -10.30 -6.13
C ALA A 258 16.97 -10.91 -7.53
N THR A 259 17.15 -12.22 -7.61
CA THR A 259 17.19 -12.97 -8.88
C THR A 259 15.90 -13.77 -9.00
N ILE A 260 15.04 -13.36 -9.92
CA ILE A 260 13.70 -13.93 -10.05
C ILE A 260 13.70 -15.06 -11.09
N ILE A 261 13.21 -16.23 -10.71
CA ILE A 261 13.03 -17.34 -11.66
C ILE A 261 12.00 -16.95 -12.72
N ASN A 262 12.38 -17.07 -13.99
CA ASN A 262 11.59 -16.65 -15.15
C ASN A 262 11.23 -15.15 -15.16
N GLY A 263 11.90 -14.34 -14.35
CA GLY A 263 11.71 -12.90 -14.25
C GLY A 263 12.96 -12.10 -14.61
N GLN A 264 12.87 -10.78 -14.50
CA GLN A 264 14.04 -9.91 -14.58
C GLN A 264 14.68 -9.81 -13.19
N PRO A 265 16.02 -9.89 -13.08
CA PRO A 265 16.69 -9.62 -11.80
C PRO A 265 16.49 -8.15 -11.42
N ALA A 266 16.57 -7.86 -10.14
CA ALA A 266 16.52 -6.50 -9.64
C ALA A 266 17.58 -6.24 -8.57
N THR A 267 18.06 -5.00 -8.54
CA THR A 267 18.90 -4.48 -7.47
C THR A 267 18.26 -3.26 -6.83
N TYR A 268 18.50 -3.08 -5.54
CA TYR A 268 17.93 -2.01 -4.73
C TYR A 268 19.04 -1.25 -4.00
N SER A 269 18.81 0.03 -3.71
CA SER A 269 19.69 0.84 -2.86
C SER A 269 18.87 1.72 -1.95
N TYR A 270 19.39 1.93 -0.75
CA TYR A 270 18.68 2.59 0.35
C TYR A 270 19.49 3.78 0.86
N ASP A 271 18.81 4.76 1.45
CA ASP A 271 19.45 5.83 2.21
C ASP A 271 19.71 5.41 3.66
N GLY A 272 20.25 6.34 4.45
CA GLY A 272 20.56 6.12 5.87
C GLY A 272 19.32 6.00 6.77
N ASP A 273 18.14 6.39 6.27
CA ASP A 273 16.86 6.24 6.98
C ASP A 273 16.14 4.95 6.59
N GLY A 274 16.75 4.12 5.72
CA GLY A 274 16.19 2.84 5.27
C GLY A 274 15.22 2.96 4.09
N HIS A 275 14.99 4.16 3.53
CA HIS A 275 14.13 4.31 2.37
C HIS A 275 14.83 3.82 1.11
N ARG A 276 14.11 3.05 0.28
CA ARG A 276 14.60 2.67 -1.04
C ARG A 276 14.67 3.91 -1.94
N VAL A 277 15.88 4.36 -2.25
CA VAL A 277 16.16 5.51 -3.11
C VAL A 277 16.42 5.14 -4.56
N MET A 278 16.75 3.87 -4.84
CA MET A 278 17.00 3.40 -6.20
C MET A 278 16.61 1.95 -6.38
N LYS A 279 16.10 1.63 -7.58
CA LYS A 279 15.85 0.28 -8.06
C LYS A 279 16.33 0.14 -9.50
N THR A 280 17.00 -0.94 -9.83
CA THR A 280 17.33 -1.29 -11.22
C THR A 280 16.77 -2.67 -11.55
N VAL A 281 15.92 -2.78 -12.57
CA VAL A 281 15.33 -4.05 -13.03
C VAL A 281 15.88 -4.41 -14.40
N GLY A 282 16.28 -5.67 -14.58
CA GLY A 282 16.90 -6.20 -15.80
C GLY A 282 18.42 -6.11 -15.79
N SER A 283 19.04 -6.53 -16.89
CA SER A 283 20.49 -6.62 -17.03
C SER A 283 21.01 -5.93 -18.29
N GLY A 284 22.27 -5.47 -18.25
CA GLY A 284 22.93 -4.86 -19.41
C GLY A 284 22.21 -3.61 -19.91
N SER A 285 22.16 -3.41 -21.23
CA SER A 285 21.58 -2.21 -21.84
C SER A 285 20.05 -2.11 -21.74
N SER A 286 19.36 -3.18 -21.36
CA SER A 286 17.90 -3.19 -21.17
C SER A 286 17.50 -2.90 -19.72
N ALA A 287 18.46 -2.71 -18.81
CA ALA A 287 18.19 -2.45 -17.42
C ALA A 287 17.52 -1.08 -17.24
N VAL A 288 16.43 -1.04 -16.48
CA VAL A 288 15.71 0.19 -16.18
C VAL A 288 15.95 0.58 -14.73
N THR A 289 16.52 1.76 -14.52
CA THR A 289 16.73 2.33 -13.19
C THR A 289 15.62 3.32 -12.86
N THR A 290 15.04 3.18 -11.67
CA THR A 290 14.09 4.11 -11.07
C THR A 290 14.72 4.72 -9.82
N VAL A 291 14.81 6.04 -9.77
CA VAL A 291 15.21 6.81 -8.58
C VAL A 291 13.96 7.29 -7.87
N PHE A 292 13.92 7.12 -6.56
CA PHE A 292 12.84 7.54 -5.67
C PHE A 292 13.33 8.72 -4.85
N VAL A 293 12.58 9.82 -4.85
CA VAL A 293 12.96 11.06 -4.16
C VAL A 293 11.97 11.35 -3.04
N TYR A 294 12.50 11.41 -1.83
CA TYR A 294 11.75 11.67 -0.62
C TYR A 294 11.90 13.13 -0.18
N ASP A 295 10.84 13.67 0.40
CA ASP A 295 10.91 14.97 1.04
C ASP A 295 11.68 14.92 2.38
N ALA A 296 11.90 16.07 3.00
CA ALA A 296 12.60 16.13 4.28
C ALA A 296 11.83 15.46 5.45
N MET A 297 10.60 15.02 5.23
CA MET A 297 9.78 14.28 6.18
C MET A 297 9.64 12.79 5.82
N GLY A 298 10.39 12.29 4.84
CA GLY A 298 10.38 10.89 4.42
C GLY A 298 9.22 10.51 3.49
N LYS A 299 8.48 11.49 2.94
CA LYS A 299 7.39 11.20 1.99
C LYS A 299 7.95 11.09 0.57
N LEU A 300 7.59 10.03 -0.15
CA LEU A 300 7.92 9.91 -1.57
C LEU A 300 7.18 10.98 -2.40
N ILE A 301 7.92 11.85 -3.10
CA ILE A 301 7.34 12.97 -3.86
C ILE A 301 7.68 12.96 -5.36
N ALA A 302 8.72 12.24 -5.76
CA ALA A 302 9.05 12.09 -7.17
C ALA A 302 9.73 10.76 -7.49
N GLU A 303 9.56 10.35 -8.74
CA GLU A 303 10.19 9.16 -9.30
C GLU A 303 10.79 9.51 -10.66
N TYR A 304 11.99 9.01 -10.94
CA TYR A 304 12.68 9.25 -12.20
C TYR A 304 13.15 7.93 -12.79
N ARG A 305 12.66 7.59 -13.99
CA ARG A 305 13.05 6.37 -14.70
C ARG A 305 14.07 6.66 -15.79
N SER A 306 15.00 5.73 -16.01
CA SER A 306 16.02 5.86 -17.05
C SER A 306 15.48 5.60 -18.47
N ASP A 307 14.37 4.88 -18.60
CA ASP A 307 13.75 4.51 -19.88
C ASP A 307 12.66 5.50 -20.34
N SER A 308 12.20 6.38 -19.44
CA SER A 308 11.12 7.32 -19.73
C SER A 308 11.22 8.56 -18.86
N ALA A 309 11.21 9.73 -19.51
CA ALA A 309 11.00 11.02 -18.84
C ALA A 309 9.52 11.27 -18.48
N GLN A 310 8.59 10.45 -18.98
CA GLN A 310 7.16 10.55 -18.68
C GLN A 310 6.79 9.70 -17.46
N PRO A 311 5.83 10.16 -16.63
CA PRO A 311 5.33 9.38 -15.50
C PRO A 311 4.65 8.08 -15.99
N PRO A 312 4.56 7.05 -15.12
CA PRO A 312 4.20 5.66 -15.50
C PRO A 312 2.82 5.48 -16.19
N ASN A 313 1.94 6.48 -16.15
CA ASN A 313 0.56 6.43 -16.68
C ASN A 313 0.34 7.19 -17.99
N GLY A 314 1.39 7.39 -18.79
CA GLY A 314 1.29 8.00 -20.13
C GLY A 314 1.20 9.53 -20.12
N GLY A 315 1.75 10.17 -19.09
CA GLY A 315 1.74 11.62 -18.92
C GLY A 315 0.47 12.15 -18.23
N GLY A 316 0.61 13.29 -17.54
CA GLY A 316 -0.52 13.94 -16.85
C GLY A 316 -0.78 13.44 -15.43
N THR A 317 -2.02 13.66 -14.95
CA THR A 317 -2.43 13.37 -13.57
C THR A 317 -3.34 12.15 -13.52
N SER A 318 -2.96 11.17 -12.70
CA SER A 318 -3.78 10.03 -12.31
C SER A 318 -4.35 10.26 -10.91
N TYR A 319 -5.60 9.88 -10.70
CA TYR A 319 -6.28 9.93 -9.41
C TYR A 319 -6.55 8.51 -8.94
N LEU A 320 -6.02 8.17 -7.76
CA LEU A 320 -6.13 6.85 -7.15
C LEU A 320 -7.17 6.93 -6.04
N THR A 321 -8.29 6.22 -6.20
CA THR A 321 -9.27 6.07 -5.13
C THR A 321 -9.02 4.76 -4.40
N THR A 322 -8.97 4.84 -3.08
CA THR A 322 -8.60 3.73 -2.20
C THR A 322 -9.81 3.18 -1.42
N ASP A 323 -9.68 1.97 -0.88
CA ASP A 323 -10.62 1.43 0.10
C ASP A 323 -10.30 1.87 1.53
N HIS A 324 -11.06 1.38 2.52
CA HIS A 324 -10.86 1.73 3.93
C HIS A 324 -9.44 1.39 4.43
N LEU A 325 -8.78 0.37 3.87
CA LEU A 325 -7.40 -0.01 4.20
C LEU A 325 -6.37 0.87 3.47
N GLY A 326 -6.79 1.63 2.47
CA GLY A 326 -5.90 2.44 1.65
C GLY A 326 -5.38 1.66 0.45
N SER A 327 -5.95 0.50 0.13
CA SER A 327 -5.59 -0.22 -1.08
C SER A 327 -6.19 0.50 -2.29
N THR A 328 -5.42 0.74 -3.34
CA THR A 328 -5.92 1.39 -4.56
C THR A 328 -6.97 0.52 -5.23
N ARG A 329 -8.18 1.03 -5.49
CA ARG A 329 -9.27 0.27 -6.11
C ARG A 329 -9.59 0.69 -7.53
N VAL A 330 -9.39 1.97 -7.84
CA VAL A 330 -9.58 2.49 -9.19
C VAL A 330 -8.62 3.63 -9.46
N VAL A 331 -8.08 3.64 -10.69
CA VAL A 331 -7.23 4.70 -11.21
C VAL A 331 -7.99 5.41 -12.32
N THR A 332 -8.23 6.71 -12.14
CA THR A 332 -8.89 7.56 -13.14
C THR A 332 -7.95 8.61 -13.70
N LYS A 333 -8.17 9.00 -14.95
CA LYS A 333 -7.43 10.06 -15.62
C LYS A 333 -8.09 11.43 -15.40
N GLN A 334 -7.42 12.48 -15.87
CA GLN A 334 -7.93 13.85 -15.86
C GLN A 334 -9.28 14.01 -16.59
N ASP A 335 -9.56 13.18 -17.59
CA ASP A 335 -10.83 13.16 -18.35
C ASP A 335 -11.94 12.32 -17.68
N LYS A 336 -11.72 11.87 -16.42
CA LYS A 336 -12.59 10.99 -15.63
C LYS A 336 -12.67 9.54 -16.12
N SER A 337 -11.97 9.18 -17.20
CA SER A 337 -11.96 7.81 -17.69
C SER A 337 -11.23 6.88 -16.71
N VAL A 338 -11.74 5.66 -16.55
CA VAL A 338 -11.09 4.61 -15.75
C VAL A 338 -9.94 4.01 -16.56
N GLN A 339 -8.73 4.09 -16.02
CA GLN A 339 -7.54 3.48 -16.58
C GLN A 339 -7.43 2.01 -16.17
N ALA A 340 -7.53 1.74 -14.87
CA ALA A 340 -7.43 0.41 -14.29
C ALA A 340 -8.25 0.29 -13.01
N ARG A 341 -8.58 -0.95 -12.64
CA ARG A 341 -9.23 -1.34 -11.38
C ARG A 341 -8.47 -2.47 -10.72
N TYR A 342 -8.52 -2.47 -9.39
CA TYR A 342 -7.92 -3.50 -8.56
C TYR A 342 -8.89 -3.88 -7.46
N ASP A 343 -9.06 -5.18 -7.28
CA ASP A 343 -9.65 -5.75 -6.09
C ASP A 343 -8.65 -6.77 -5.53
N TYR A 344 -8.77 -7.04 -4.24
CA TYR A 344 -7.81 -7.88 -3.53
C TYR A 344 -8.53 -8.99 -2.78
N LEU A 345 -7.90 -10.15 -2.70
CA LEU A 345 -8.11 -11.08 -1.60
C LEU A 345 -7.66 -10.43 -0.29
N PRO A 346 -8.12 -10.92 0.87
CA PRO A 346 -7.86 -10.28 2.16
C PRO A 346 -6.38 -10.05 2.47
N PHE A 347 -5.48 -10.92 2.01
CA PHE A 347 -4.03 -10.80 2.22
C PHE A 347 -3.30 -10.11 1.05
N GLY A 348 -4.03 -9.44 0.16
CA GLY A 348 -3.46 -8.52 -0.82
C GLY A 348 -3.17 -9.13 -2.19
N GLU A 349 -3.46 -10.40 -2.42
CA GLU A 349 -3.39 -10.97 -3.76
C GLU A 349 -4.45 -10.33 -4.66
N GLU A 350 -4.09 -9.99 -5.91
CA GLU A 350 -5.02 -9.31 -6.81
C GLU A 350 -6.07 -10.27 -7.40
N LEU A 351 -7.30 -9.76 -7.50
CA LEU A 351 -8.41 -10.37 -8.22
C LEU A 351 -8.51 -9.68 -9.59
N GLY A 352 -7.98 -10.33 -10.62
CA GLY A 352 -7.94 -9.81 -11.99
C GLY A 352 -9.17 -10.18 -12.84
N ALA A 353 -9.11 -9.79 -14.12
CA ALA A 353 -10.10 -10.23 -15.10
C ALA A 353 -10.12 -11.77 -15.21
N GLY A 354 -11.31 -12.37 -15.19
CA GLY A 354 -11.51 -13.82 -15.18
C GLY A 354 -11.74 -14.41 -13.79
N THR A 355 -11.57 -13.63 -12.71
CA THR A 355 -11.90 -14.05 -11.35
C THR A 355 -13.23 -13.47 -10.90
N GLY A 356 -14.18 -14.35 -10.59
CA GLY A 356 -15.57 -13.96 -10.30
C GLY A 356 -16.18 -13.19 -11.46
N SER A 357 -16.80 -12.04 -11.18
CA SER A 357 -17.45 -11.23 -12.22
C SER A 357 -16.54 -10.16 -12.85
N ARG A 358 -15.24 -10.18 -12.55
CA ARG A 358 -14.28 -9.18 -13.06
C ARG A 358 -13.93 -9.45 -14.51
N THR A 359 -14.00 -8.42 -15.35
CA THR A 359 -13.71 -8.52 -16.79
C THR A 359 -12.74 -7.45 -17.28
N SER A 360 -12.15 -7.67 -18.45
CA SER A 360 -11.33 -6.66 -19.14
C SER A 360 -12.13 -5.41 -19.52
N ALA A 361 -13.42 -5.55 -19.86
CA ALA A 361 -14.30 -4.42 -20.18
C ALA A 361 -14.49 -3.48 -18.98
N MET A 362 -14.49 -4.03 -17.76
CA MET A 362 -14.54 -3.29 -16.50
C MET A 362 -13.18 -2.67 -16.10
N LYS A 363 -12.10 -2.91 -16.85
CA LYS A 363 -10.72 -2.46 -16.61
C LYS A 363 -9.95 -3.19 -15.50
N TYR A 364 -10.32 -4.43 -15.17
CA TYR A 364 -9.52 -5.32 -14.30
C TYR A 364 -8.31 -5.98 -14.99
N SER A 365 -8.09 -5.66 -16.26
CA SER A 365 -6.84 -5.93 -16.99
C SER A 365 -6.31 -4.65 -17.64
N GLY A 366 -6.64 -3.49 -17.07
CA GLY A 366 -6.21 -2.19 -17.55
C GLY A 366 -4.71 -2.02 -17.35
N SER A 367 -4.01 -1.53 -18.37
CA SER A 367 -2.60 -1.21 -18.26
C SER A 367 -2.43 0.17 -17.61
N ASP A 368 -1.73 0.17 -16.48
CA ASP A 368 -1.24 1.35 -15.80
C ASP A 368 0.16 1.06 -15.24
N GLY A 369 0.85 2.10 -14.77
CA GLY A 369 2.12 2.01 -14.06
C GLY A 369 1.99 2.38 -12.59
N THR A 370 0.79 2.27 -12.01
CA THR A 370 0.53 2.49 -10.59
C THR A 370 1.14 1.35 -9.80
N ARG A 371 2.06 1.66 -8.88
CA ARG A 371 2.69 0.65 -8.02
C ARG A 371 2.11 0.59 -6.62
N GLN A 372 1.46 1.66 -6.16
CA GLN A 372 0.77 1.70 -4.87
C GLN A 372 -0.49 0.85 -4.95
N LYS A 373 -0.41 -0.41 -4.52
CA LYS A 373 -1.47 -1.42 -4.61
C LYS A 373 -2.10 -1.64 -3.23
N PHE A 374 -1.82 -2.78 -2.61
CA PHE A 374 -2.40 -3.21 -1.35
C PHE A 374 -1.94 -2.31 -0.20
N THR A 375 -2.87 -1.72 0.55
CA THR A 375 -2.60 -0.77 1.64
C THR A 375 -1.66 0.39 1.24
N SER A 376 -1.74 0.81 -0.04
CA SER A 376 -0.88 1.83 -0.67
C SER A 376 0.61 1.48 -0.74
N LYS A 377 0.99 0.22 -0.52
CA LYS A 377 2.39 -0.22 -0.64
C LYS A 377 2.79 -0.47 -2.06
N GLU A 378 4.08 -0.28 -2.33
CA GLU A 378 4.63 -0.43 -3.66
C GLU A 378 4.81 -1.91 -4.00
N ARG A 379 4.05 -2.39 -5.00
CA ARG A 379 4.24 -3.73 -5.54
C ARG A 379 5.37 -3.75 -6.55
N ASP A 380 6.41 -4.51 -6.26
CA ASP A 380 7.50 -4.79 -7.20
C ASP A 380 7.04 -5.84 -8.21
N ALA A 381 6.82 -5.41 -9.45
CA ALA A 381 6.33 -6.30 -10.51
C ALA A 381 7.28 -7.46 -10.82
N GLU A 382 8.58 -7.28 -10.58
CA GLU A 382 9.58 -8.32 -10.78
C GLU A 382 9.44 -9.49 -9.79
N SER A 383 9.12 -9.23 -8.52
CA SER A 383 9.09 -10.25 -7.46
C SER A 383 7.67 -10.59 -6.99
N GLY A 384 6.71 -9.72 -7.26
CA GLY A 384 5.36 -9.77 -6.68
C GLY A 384 5.31 -9.40 -5.20
N LEU A 385 6.41 -8.96 -4.61
CA LEU A 385 6.49 -8.52 -3.22
C LEU A 385 6.06 -7.05 -3.10
N ASP A 386 5.43 -6.72 -1.99
CA ASP A 386 5.09 -5.36 -1.63
C ASP A 386 6.20 -4.79 -0.72
N TYR A 387 6.75 -3.63 -1.08
CA TYR A 387 7.75 -2.92 -0.28
C TYR A 387 7.06 -2.11 0.82
N PHE A 388 7.29 -2.51 2.07
CA PHE A 388 6.70 -1.91 3.26
C PHE A 388 7.61 -0.91 3.96
N LEU A 389 8.74 -0.51 3.37
CA LEU A 389 9.84 0.24 3.98
C LEU A 389 10.86 -0.67 4.67
N ALA A 390 10.58 -1.16 5.88
CA ALA A 390 11.53 -2.02 6.60
C ALA A 390 11.61 -3.43 6.04
N ARG A 391 10.48 -3.96 5.54
CA ARG A 391 10.36 -5.35 5.10
C ARG A 391 9.67 -5.48 3.74
N TYR A 392 9.77 -6.67 3.18
CA TYR A 392 9.03 -7.07 2.00
C TYR A 392 7.91 -8.04 2.38
N TYR A 393 6.71 -7.77 1.89
CA TYR A 393 5.53 -8.57 2.14
C TYR A 393 5.18 -9.43 0.92
N SER A 394 4.97 -10.72 1.13
CA SER A 394 4.46 -11.63 0.11
C SER A 394 2.97 -11.83 0.32
N SER A 395 2.15 -11.24 -0.55
CA SER A 395 0.69 -11.45 -0.51
C SER A 395 0.30 -12.91 -0.69
N ALA A 396 0.98 -13.64 -1.58
CA ALA A 396 0.79 -15.08 -1.78
C ALA A 396 1.02 -15.91 -0.50
N GLN A 397 2.04 -15.56 0.29
CA GLN A 397 2.25 -16.21 1.60
C GLN A 397 1.38 -15.57 2.70
N GLY A 398 0.89 -14.35 2.46
CA GLY A 398 0.40 -13.34 3.40
C GLY A 398 1.24 -13.20 4.65
N ARG A 399 2.54 -12.98 4.46
CA ARG A 399 3.52 -12.70 5.52
C ARG A 399 4.72 -11.96 4.99
N PHE A 400 5.49 -11.37 5.89
CA PHE A 400 6.79 -10.79 5.57
C PHE A 400 7.82 -11.86 5.21
N THR A 401 8.77 -11.51 4.35
CA THR A 401 9.86 -12.39 3.90
C THR A 401 11.08 -12.35 4.84
N SER A 402 11.17 -11.34 5.69
CA SER A 402 12.15 -11.20 6.77
C SER A 402 11.44 -11.13 8.12
N PRO A 403 12.10 -11.54 9.23
CA PRO A 403 11.57 -11.33 10.55
C PRO A 403 11.51 -9.83 10.84
N ASP A 404 10.59 -9.43 11.70
CA ASP A 404 10.63 -8.10 12.28
C ASP A 404 11.99 -7.80 12.90
N GLU A 405 12.48 -6.58 12.68
CA GLU A 405 13.75 -6.14 13.24
C GLU A 405 13.66 -6.04 14.76
N PHE A 406 14.80 -6.10 15.44
CA PHE A 406 14.89 -5.79 16.88
C PHE A 406 15.63 -4.46 17.13
N ALA A 407 15.84 -3.63 16.08
CA ALA A 407 16.94 -2.67 16.08
C ALA A 407 16.70 -1.32 15.35
N GLY A 408 15.47 -0.78 15.27
CA GLY A 408 15.26 0.60 14.80
C GLY A 408 15.41 1.64 15.94
N GLY A 409 16.47 2.47 15.92
CA GLY A 409 16.90 3.43 16.99
C GLY A 409 16.01 4.68 17.20
N PRO A 410 16.25 5.53 18.23
CA PRO A 410 17.53 6.18 18.58
C PRO A 410 18.20 5.67 19.87
N ASP A 411 19.50 6.02 20.01
CA ASP A 411 20.37 5.76 21.15
C ASP A 411 19.71 6.22 22.46
N GLU A 412 19.32 5.26 23.30
CA GLU A 412 18.96 5.54 24.68
C GLU A 412 20.21 6.15 25.35
N LEU A 413 20.09 7.38 25.85
CA LEU A 413 21.11 8.13 26.61
C LEU A 413 21.60 7.42 27.89
N PHE A 414 21.16 6.17 28.11
CA PHE A 414 21.63 5.26 29.13
C PHE A 414 21.98 3.91 28.49
N ASP A 415 23.29 3.72 28.33
CA ASP A 415 23.97 2.50 27.97
C ASP A 415 23.38 1.26 28.67
N PHE A 416 22.72 0.41 27.89
CA PHE A 416 22.55 -1.01 28.20
C PHE A 416 23.05 -1.86 27.02
N SER A 417 24.23 -1.52 26.49
CA SER A 417 24.94 -2.25 25.41
C SER A 417 25.21 -3.73 25.72
N GLY A 418 24.89 -4.22 26.92
CA GLY A 418 24.90 -5.63 27.30
C GLY A 418 23.59 -6.40 27.15
N ALA A 419 22.44 -5.75 26.90
CA ALA A 419 21.12 -6.40 26.97
C ALA A 419 20.25 -6.33 25.70
N ALA A 420 20.58 -5.47 24.72
CA ALA A 420 19.81 -5.36 23.47
C ALA A 420 19.85 -6.66 22.64
N SER A 421 20.98 -7.39 22.65
CA SER A 421 21.07 -8.74 22.06
C SER A 421 20.31 -9.82 22.85
N SER A 422 19.79 -9.48 24.04
CA SER A 422 19.13 -10.39 24.98
C SER A 422 17.64 -10.13 25.16
N ASN A 423 17.06 -9.11 24.50
CA ASN A 423 15.63 -8.82 24.57
C ASN A 423 14.92 -9.06 23.22
N PRO A 424 14.52 -10.33 22.93
CA PRO A 424 13.88 -10.70 21.67
C PRO A 424 12.40 -10.25 21.57
N THR A 425 11.98 -9.22 22.32
CA THR A 425 10.57 -8.81 22.45
C THR A 425 10.29 -7.33 22.19
N PHE A 426 11.26 -6.53 21.70
CA PHE A 426 11.10 -5.06 21.57
C PHE A 426 9.87 -4.61 20.75
N TYR A 427 9.58 -5.26 19.62
CA TYR A 427 8.35 -5.01 18.82
C TYR A 427 7.25 -6.06 19.04
N ALA A 428 7.44 -6.98 20.00
CA ALA A 428 6.42 -7.94 20.36
C ALA A 428 5.73 -7.51 21.66
N ASP A 429 4.43 -7.34 21.62
CA ASP A 429 3.63 -7.21 22.83
C ASP A 429 3.56 -8.57 23.52
N LEU A 430 4.33 -8.75 24.60
CA LEU A 430 4.30 -9.97 25.40
C LEU A 430 2.92 -10.30 25.99
N THR A 431 2.01 -9.32 26.03
CA THR A 431 0.61 -9.50 26.44
C THR A 431 -0.30 -9.90 25.29
N ASP A 432 0.16 -9.79 24.03
CA ASP A 432 -0.47 -10.35 22.84
C ASP A 432 0.45 -11.41 22.19
N PRO A 433 0.27 -12.71 22.53
CA PRO A 433 1.08 -13.79 21.97
C PRO A 433 1.11 -13.86 20.44
N GLN A 434 0.15 -13.26 19.73
CA GLN A 434 0.17 -13.22 18.27
C GLN A 434 1.33 -12.37 17.74
N SER A 435 1.72 -11.32 18.47
CA SER A 435 2.86 -10.45 18.11
C SER A 435 4.22 -11.16 18.13
N LEU A 436 4.32 -12.33 18.78
CA LEU A 436 5.56 -13.10 18.87
C LEU A 436 5.96 -13.74 17.52
N ASN A 437 5.03 -13.82 16.57
CA ASN A 437 5.32 -14.31 15.23
C ASN A 437 5.87 -13.19 14.34
N LYS A 438 7.20 -13.14 14.25
CA LYS A 438 7.96 -12.10 13.53
C LYS A 438 7.71 -12.00 12.02
N TYR A 439 7.03 -12.97 11.42
CA TYR A 439 6.71 -12.93 9.98
C TYR A 439 5.25 -12.56 9.73
N GLN A 440 4.40 -12.57 10.76
CA GLN A 440 2.97 -12.40 10.60
C GLN A 440 2.64 -11.00 10.06
N TYR A 441 1.62 -10.91 9.21
CA TYR A 441 1.05 -9.64 8.81
C TYR A 441 -0.22 -9.36 9.61
N CYS A 442 -0.24 -8.22 10.30
CA CYS A 442 -1.47 -7.63 10.85
C CYS A 442 -2.32 -8.60 11.71
N TYR A 443 -1.67 -9.39 12.57
CA TYR A 443 -2.35 -10.37 13.44
C TYR A 443 -3.26 -11.38 12.70
N ASN A 444 -3.02 -11.63 11.41
CA ASN A 444 -3.92 -12.37 10.53
C ASN A 444 -5.35 -11.79 10.45
N ASN A 445 -5.51 -10.49 10.67
CA ASN A 445 -6.74 -9.74 10.49
C ASN A 445 -6.51 -8.54 9.54
N PRO A 446 -6.23 -8.81 8.25
CA PRO A 446 -5.83 -7.78 7.29
C PRO A 446 -6.99 -6.90 6.81
N LEU A 447 -8.22 -7.17 7.27
CA LEU A 447 -9.40 -6.37 6.99
C LEU A 447 -9.69 -5.32 8.08
N LEU A 448 -8.88 -5.30 9.13
CA LEU A 448 -8.99 -4.35 10.23
C LEU A 448 -7.67 -3.60 10.47
N TYR A 449 -6.54 -4.27 10.27
CA TYR A 449 -5.21 -3.70 10.48
C TYR A 449 -4.47 -3.50 9.16
N ILE A 450 -3.63 -2.47 9.14
CA ILE A 450 -2.62 -2.24 8.09
C ILE A 450 -1.24 -2.17 8.75
N ASP A 451 -0.19 -2.42 8.00
CA ASP A 451 1.19 -2.20 8.47
C ASP A 451 1.79 -0.96 7.76
N PRO A 452 2.01 0.17 8.46
CA PRO A 452 2.46 1.42 7.83
C PRO A 452 3.91 1.44 7.38
N ASP A 453 4.80 0.67 7.99
CA ASP A 453 6.25 0.75 7.79
C ASP A 453 6.94 -0.62 7.81
N GLY A 454 6.16 -1.68 7.92
CA GLY A 454 6.67 -3.02 8.02
C GLY A 454 7.19 -3.33 9.41
N HIS A 455 6.72 -2.70 10.49
CA HIS A 455 7.06 -3.09 11.87
C HIS A 455 5.84 -3.45 12.72
N GLN A 456 4.70 -2.80 12.50
CA GLN A 456 3.55 -3.03 13.36
C GLN A 456 2.23 -2.84 12.64
N GLY A 457 1.33 -3.81 12.84
CA GLY A 457 -0.07 -3.66 12.47
C GLY A 457 -0.76 -2.59 13.32
N VAL A 458 -1.30 -1.56 12.67
CA VAL A 458 -2.15 -0.54 13.28
C VAL A 458 -3.59 -0.68 12.80
N ARG A 459 -4.53 -0.44 13.71
CA ARG A 459 -5.96 -0.50 13.40
C ARG A 459 -6.34 0.70 12.52
N LYS A 460 -7.15 0.46 11.49
CA LYS A 460 -7.64 1.51 10.60
C LYS A 460 -9.15 1.76 10.71
#